data_AF-A0A2N1UMH1-F1
#
_entry.id   AF-A0A2N1UMH1-F1
#
_cell.length_a   1.000
_cell.length_b   1.000
_cell.length_c   1.000
_cell.angle_alpha   90.00
_cell.angle_beta   90.00
_cell.angle_gamma   90.00
#
_symmetry.space_group_name_H-M   'P 1'
#
loop_
_entity.id
_entity.type
_entity.pdbx_description
1 polymer ?
#
loop_
_entity_poly.entity_id
_entity_poly.type
_entity_poly.pdbx_seq_one_letter_code
_entity_poly.pdbx_strand_id
1 'polypeptide(L)' 'MGSEIKNLFHTPRVPVPPGLGVFFNSFDGRLNFVISYLDGLLSDEEVLMLTKGVKEKLEVSV' A
#
# COMPACT_ATOMS: atom_id res chain seq x y z
N MET A 1 19.56 -8.94 25.41
CA MET A 1 19.58 -7.50 25.06
C MET A 1 18.78 -7.33 23.78
N GLY A 2 17.83 -6.41 23.74
CA GLY A 2 17.02 -6.10 22.56
C GLY A 2 17.26 -4.65 22.14
N SER A 3 17.08 -4.37 20.84
CA SER A 3 17.09 -3.02 20.28
C SER A 3 15.73 -2.70 19.69
N GLU A 4 15.32 -1.45 19.79
CA GLU A 4 14.12 -0.95 19.13
C GLU A 4 14.30 -0.97 17.61
N ILE A 5 13.29 -1.46 16.88
CA ILE A 5 13.22 -1.37 15.43
C ILE A 5 12.57 -0.04 15.08
N LYS A 6 13.33 0.84 14.43
CA LYS A 6 12.87 2.20 14.05
C LYS A 6 12.33 2.29 12.63
N ASN A 7 12.47 1.23 11.84
CA ASN A 7 12.05 1.19 10.46
C ASN A 7 11.58 -0.21 10.05
N LEU A 8 10.56 -0.25 9.19
CA LEU A 8 10.08 -1.47 8.56
C LEU A 8 10.01 -1.23 7.06
N PHE A 9 10.74 -2.04 6.29
CA PHE A 9 10.70 -2.01 4.84
C PHE A 9 10.03 -3.29 4.33
N HIS A 10 8.87 -3.14 3.70
CA HIS A 10 8.15 -4.22 3.05
C HIS A 10 8.30 -4.06 1.54
N THR A 11 8.70 -5.14 0.85
CA THR A 11 8.76 -5.20 -0.63
C THR A 11 7.62 -6.09 -1.13
N PRO A 12 6.42 -5.53 -1.37
CA PRO A 12 5.31 -6.32 -1.84
C PRO A 12 5.61 -6.86 -3.23
N ARG A 13 5.29 -8.14 -3.45
CA ARG A 13 5.39 -8.76 -4.77
C ARG A 13 4.08 -8.51 -5.51
N VAL A 14 4.18 -8.04 -6.75
CA VAL A 14 3.02 -7.92 -7.65
C VAL A 14 2.71 -9.31 -8.23
N PRO A 15 1.52 -9.88 -8.00
CA PRO A 15 1.18 -11.18 -8.56
C PRO A 15 0.99 -11.09 -10.08
N VAL A 16 1.47 -12.11 -10.82
CA VAL A 16 1.05 -12.36 -12.21
C VAL A 16 -0.48 -12.55 -12.26
N PRO A 17 -1.17 -12.20 -13.37
CA PRO A 17 -2.50 -11.58 -13.43
C PRO A 17 -3.47 -11.85 -12.26
N PRO A 18 -4.04 -10.80 -11.62
CA PRO A 18 -4.40 -9.51 -12.23
C PRO A 18 -3.39 -8.36 -12.02
N GLY A 19 -2.14 -8.63 -11.64
CA GLY A 19 -1.11 -7.57 -11.57
C GLY A 19 -1.42 -6.45 -10.57
N LEU A 20 -2.24 -6.73 -9.55
CA LEU A 20 -2.63 -5.81 -8.48
C LEU A 20 -2.48 -6.53 -7.14
N GLY A 21 -1.87 -5.85 -6.17
CA GLY A 21 -1.71 -6.32 -4.80
C GLY A 21 -2.02 -5.21 -3.80
N VAL A 22 -2.70 -5.56 -2.72
CA VAL A 22 -3.08 -4.65 -1.65
C VAL A 22 -2.57 -5.22 -0.33
N PHE A 23 -1.80 -4.44 0.41
CA PHE A 23 -1.14 -4.88 1.63
C PHE A 23 -1.38 -3.88 2.76
N PHE A 24 -1.67 -4.41 3.94
CA PHE A 24 -1.81 -3.65 5.18
C PHE A 24 -0.74 -4.11 6.16
N ASN A 25 -0.04 -3.16 6.77
CA ASN A 25 0.82 -3.47 7.92
C ASN A 25 0.74 -2.36 8.95
N SER A 26 0.82 -2.72 10.22
CA SER A 26 0.93 -1.76 11.31
C SER A 26 2.38 -1.67 11.76
N PHE A 27 2.91 -0.46 11.86
CA PHE A 27 4.25 -0.21 12.36
C PHE A 27 4.28 1.16 13.06
N ASP A 28 4.90 1.22 14.24
CA ASP A 28 5.05 2.46 15.02
C ASP A 28 3.72 3.24 15.20
N GLY A 29 2.66 2.53 15.58
CA GLY A 29 1.33 3.11 15.78
C GLY A 29 0.62 3.59 14.51
N ARG A 30 1.23 3.38 13.32
CA ARG A 30 0.66 3.77 12.02
C ARG A 30 0.17 2.56 11.26
N LEU A 31 -0.95 2.71 10.56
CA LEU A 31 -1.40 1.76 9.54
C LEU A 31 -0.84 2.18 8.19
N ASN A 32 0.00 1.34 7.60
CA ASN A 32 0.50 1.50 6.26
C ASN A 32 -0.41 0.73 5.30
N PHE A 33 -0.85 1.40 4.25
CA PHE A 33 -1.64 0.84 3.17
C PHE A 33 -0.84 0.95 1.89
N VAL A 34 -0.54 -0.18 1.25
CA VAL A 34 0.30 -0.25 0.06
C VAL A 34 -0.49 -0.89 -1.08
N ILE A 35 -0.56 -0.19 -2.21
CA ILE A 35 -1.00 -0.75 -3.49
C ILE A 35 0.24 -1.00 -4.34
N SER A 36 0.40 -2.23 -4.82
CA SER A 36 1.43 -2.60 -5.79
C SER A 36 0.76 -3.05 -7.09
N TYR A 37 1.22 -2.56 -8.23
CA TYR A 37 0.64 -2.88 -9.53
C TYR A 37 1.71 -3.11 -10.58
N LEU A 38 1.34 -3.83 -11.64
CA LEU A 38 2.20 -4.05 -12.80
C LEU A 38 2.05 -2.86 -13.75
N ASP A 39 3.18 -2.27 -14.13
CA ASP A 39 3.22 -1.21 -15.13
C ASP A 39 2.64 -1.69 -16.47
N GLY A 40 1.83 -0.83 -17.09
CA GLY A 40 1.07 -1.13 -18.31
C GLY A 40 -0.23 -1.93 -18.11
N LEU A 41 -0.50 -2.45 -16.90
CA LEU A 41 -1.79 -3.10 -16.59
C LEU A 41 -2.76 -2.17 -15.86
N LEU A 42 -2.23 -1.27 -15.03
CA LEU A 42 -2.96 -0.16 -14.41
C LEU A 42 -2.21 1.14 -14.71
N SER A 43 -2.93 2.19 -15.09
CA SER A 43 -2.38 3.53 -15.20
C SER A 43 -2.23 4.18 -13.82
N ASP A 44 -1.36 5.18 -13.73
CA ASP A 44 -1.18 5.94 -12.49
C ASP A 44 -2.47 6.66 -12.07
N GLU A 45 -3.30 7.09 -13.03
CA GLU A 45 -4.62 7.69 -12.76
C GLU A 45 -5.60 6.69 -12.14
N GLU A 46 -5.62 5.44 -12.62
CA GLU A 46 -6.45 4.37 -12.06
C GLU A 46 -6.03 4.04 -10.62
N VAL A 47 -4.71 3.99 -10.38
CA VAL A 47 -4.15 3.76 -9.03
C VAL A 47 -4.47 4.94 -8.10
N LEU A 48 -4.42 6.16 -8.61
CA LEU A 48 -4.78 7.36 -7.86
C LEU A 48 -6.27 7.35 -7.48
N MET A 49 -7.14 6.96 -8.41
CA MET A 49 -8.57 6.80 -8.16
C MET A 49 -8.84 5.75 -7.08
N LEU A 50 -8.19 4.59 -7.16
CA LEU A 50 -8.30 3.53 -6.15
C LEU A 50 -7.84 4.03 -4.77
N THR A 51 -6.69 4.69 -4.72
CA THR A 51 -6.13 5.25 -3.48
C THR A 51 -7.08 6.28 -2.87
N LYS A 52 -7.68 7.14 -3.70
CA LYS A 52 -8.65 8.14 -3.25
C LYS A 52 -9.90 7.48 -2.66
N GLY A 53 -10.47 6.49 -3.35
CA GLY A 53 -11.66 5.78 -2.86
C GLY A 53 -11.42 5.03 -1.54
N VAL A 54 -10.22 4.47 -1.34
CA VAL A 54 -9.84 3.85 -0.06
C VAL A 54 -9.74 4.90 1.04
N LYS A 55 -9.09 6.04 0.78
CA LYS A 55 -8.97 7.13 1.75
C LYS A 55 -10.32 7.70 2.18
N GLU A 56 -11.23 7.92 1.23
CA GLU A 56 -12.58 8.41 1.50
C GLU A 56 -13.35 7.42 2.39
N LYS A 57 -13.27 6.11 2.11
CA LYS A 57 -13.93 5.08 2.91
C LYS A 57 -13.34 4.88 4.30
N LEU A 58 -12.05 5.15 4.46
CA LEU A 58 -11.34 5.02 5.73
C LEU A 58 -11.29 6.35 6.52
N GLU A 59 -11.92 7.40 6.00
CA GLU A 59 -11.97 8.74 6.64
C GLU A 59 -10.57 9.32 6.95
N VAL A 60 -9.59 9.05 6.09
CA VAL A 60 -8.18 9.47 6.30
C VAL A 60 -7.85 10.71 5.47
N SER A 61 -7.43 11.79 6.12
CA SER A 61 -7.03 13.08 5.50
C SER A 61 -5.63 13.03 4.85
N VAL A 62 -5.39 13.96 3.90
CA VAL A 62 -4.10 14.16 3.18
C VAL A 62 -3.04 14.79 4.09
#